data_AF-A0A2H6KDB5-F1
#
_entry.id   AF-A0A2H6KDB5-F1
#
_cell.length_a   1.000
_cell.length_b   1.000
_cell.length_c   1.000
_cell.angle_alpha   90.00
_cell.angle_beta   90.00
_cell.angle_gamma   90.00
#
_symmetry.space_group_name_H-M   'P 1'
#
loop_
_entity.id
_entity.type
_entity.pdbx_description
1 polymer ?
#
loop_
_entity_poly.entity_id
_entity_poly.type
_entity_poly.pdbx_seq_one_letter_code
_entity_poly.pdbx_strand_id
1 'polypeptide(L)'
;MDTAISSSAAVRCPRRVKDTEYVWHPQPTSDDYSHINTYVGGNGKLTSVVLSDVVRTESESKLIWFESTVFRTDIHFEKPSNDLIAITDHVMIFICGPRDLVLSDALQRHLDRLSVSQQDTLPWTPTTPLTQEIATIGTGLGLFIWYRGGTHLPLQGCGSRPSPLFAVDNEVTVDPVTGTRSCVADPMSKSRIGFVCEGRLEPDDCMKSLIDKNGVVVSAPPPDDYWRFKHRRPWVIAKYFERFALPPFSGECRCIDPQTGAVKAKIEIRSKTDYVCDIASMIERNRSHPIRGPWCSVVLHPGSTLAIRFPVEGVVTEPFDKDSPFVLPSQRPPRYLLEPTFRGKNVTALRQLTRYDNIYGEVMYHKAIAGDALEWDISQMSVGEVKLKYHADKPLALIEGLGSFVYHWTMTSTNGGLPEEIRAIVNVTFAFTHRYRAPGCDRESETVFDSNISKWYCSTKRMGNGIGDVYECPLLITGRGAVSSELRIDRIRSLQ
;
A
#
# COMPACT_ATOMS: atom_id res chain seq x y z
N MET A 1 -11.64 -13.52 10.53
CA MET A 1 -11.29 -13.97 11.90
C MET A 1 -10.14 -14.94 11.77
N ASP A 2 -8.91 -14.44 11.73
CA ASP A 2 -7.73 -15.27 11.89
C ASP A 2 -7.49 -15.47 13.38
N THR A 3 -7.51 -16.73 13.81
CA THR A 3 -7.12 -17.14 15.15
C THR A 3 -5.69 -16.67 15.42
N ALA A 4 -5.50 -15.92 16.51
CA ALA A 4 -4.22 -15.42 16.97
C ALA A 4 -3.29 -16.59 17.35
N ILE A 5 -2.59 -17.14 16.37
CA ILE A 5 -1.42 -17.99 16.61
C ILE A 5 -0.29 -17.03 16.93
N SER A 6 0.21 -17.08 18.18
CA SER A 6 1.52 -16.52 18.51
C SER A 6 2.54 -17.24 17.66
N SER A 7 3.03 -16.59 16.60
CA SER A 7 4.03 -17.15 15.71
C SER A 7 5.40 -16.70 16.19
N SER A 8 6.14 -17.61 16.82
CA SER A 8 7.57 -17.43 17.05
C SER A 8 8.34 -18.13 15.93
N ALA A 9 9.35 -17.47 15.37
CA ALA A 9 10.27 -18.06 14.41
C ALA A 9 11.70 -17.84 14.88
N ALA A 10 12.60 -18.77 14.57
CA ALA A 10 14.03 -18.62 14.82
C ALA A 10 14.80 -19.07 13.58
N VAL A 11 15.75 -18.24 13.15
CA VAL A 11 16.62 -18.54 12.01
C VAL A 11 18.06 -18.62 12.51
N ARG A 12 18.79 -19.64 12.06
CA ARG A 12 20.11 -19.97 12.61
C ARG A 12 21.22 -19.64 11.63
N CYS A 13 22.28 -19.00 12.12
CA CYS A 13 23.53 -18.84 11.38
C CYS A 13 24.65 -19.61 12.10
N PRO A 14 25.24 -20.65 11.47
CA PRO A 14 26.37 -21.35 12.05
C PRO A 14 27.57 -20.40 12.21
N ARG A 15 28.40 -20.57 13.24
CA ARG A 15 29.63 -19.77 13.39
C ARG A 15 30.75 -20.20 12.44
N ARG A 16 30.72 -21.44 11.96
CA ARG A 16 31.72 -21.97 11.02
C ARG A 16 31.08 -22.87 9.97
N VAL A 17 31.49 -22.69 8.72
CA VAL A 17 31.16 -23.58 7.59
C VAL A 17 32.45 -23.85 6.84
N LYS A 18 32.92 -25.10 6.82
CA LYS A 18 34.19 -25.51 6.17
C LYS A 18 35.37 -24.58 6.52
N ASP A 19 35.56 -24.36 7.82
CA ASP A 19 36.59 -23.49 8.41
C ASP A 19 36.49 -21.97 8.14
N THR A 20 35.50 -21.53 7.37
CA THR A 20 35.17 -20.10 7.23
C THR A 20 34.27 -19.65 8.38
N GLU A 21 34.60 -18.52 9.02
CA GLU A 21 33.75 -17.89 10.04
C GLU A 21 32.52 -17.23 9.41
N TYR A 22 31.35 -17.53 9.94
CA TYR A 22 30.06 -17.02 9.46
C TYR A 22 29.39 -16.16 10.52
N VAL A 23 28.79 -15.06 10.08
CA VAL A 23 28.10 -14.07 10.93
C VAL A 23 26.83 -13.56 10.24
N TRP A 24 25.97 -12.92 11.03
CA TRP A 24 24.83 -12.17 10.50
C TRP A 24 25.27 -10.80 9.99
N HIS A 25 24.77 -10.45 8.82
CA HIS A 25 24.92 -9.14 8.19
C HIS A 25 23.56 -8.44 8.07
N PRO A 26 23.50 -7.10 8.24
CA PRO A 26 24.64 -6.22 8.52
C PRO A 26 25.21 -6.46 9.92
N GLN A 27 26.54 -6.44 10.03
CA GLN A 27 27.21 -6.69 11.30
C GLN A 27 26.79 -5.63 12.33
N PRO A 28 26.41 -6.03 13.56
CA PRO A 28 26.13 -5.08 14.61
C PRO A 28 27.41 -4.28 14.91
N THR A 29 27.26 -2.98 15.13
CA THR A 29 28.38 -2.06 15.42
C THR A 29 29.04 -2.31 16.78
N SER A 30 28.42 -3.14 17.63
CA SER A 30 28.91 -3.55 18.94
C SER A 30 28.51 -5.00 19.24
N ASP A 31 29.26 -5.68 20.12
CA ASP A 31 28.83 -6.96 20.71
C ASP A 31 27.56 -6.83 21.57
N ASP A 32 27.14 -5.59 21.85
CA ASP A 32 25.83 -5.29 22.44
C ASP A 32 24.74 -5.40 21.36
N TYR A 33 24.01 -6.51 21.42
CA TYR A 33 22.87 -6.83 20.55
C TYR A 33 21.62 -5.94 20.79
N SER A 34 21.76 -4.85 21.54
CA SER A 34 20.74 -3.80 21.70
C SER A 34 20.50 -3.01 20.40
N HIS A 35 21.53 -2.88 19.55
CA HIS A 35 21.48 -2.14 18.29
C HIS A 35 21.53 -3.08 17.08
N ILE A 36 20.36 -3.64 16.74
CA ILE A 36 20.21 -4.51 15.59
C ILE A 36 20.06 -3.66 14.33
N ASN A 37 20.90 -3.92 13.33
CA ASN A 37 20.73 -3.36 11.99
C ASN A 37 20.13 -4.41 11.06
N THR A 38 19.40 -3.97 10.04
CA THR A 38 18.88 -4.81 8.95
C THR A 38 19.26 -4.18 7.61
N TYR A 39 19.39 -4.99 6.57
CA TYR A 39 19.35 -4.45 5.22
C TYR A 39 17.91 -4.17 4.81
N VAL A 40 17.71 -3.08 4.09
CA VAL A 40 16.46 -2.74 3.40
C VAL A 40 16.77 -2.48 1.94
N GLY A 41 15.85 -2.92 1.08
CA GLY A 41 15.99 -2.87 -0.38
C GLY A 41 15.38 -1.63 -1.02
N GLY A 42 16.06 -1.08 -2.03
CA GLY A 42 15.54 -0.01 -2.88
C GLY A 42 16.44 0.27 -4.09
N ASN A 43 15.85 0.32 -5.28
CA ASN A 43 16.52 0.64 -6.55
C ASN A 43 17.74 -0.27 -6.85
N GLY A 44 17.68 -1.56 -6.47
CA GLY A 44 18.76 -2.50 -6.70
C GLY A 44 19.94 -2.39 -5.73
N LYS A 45 19.82 -1.60 -4.67
CA LYS A 45 20.87 -1.41 -3.65
C LYS A 45 20.34 -1.76 -2.27
N LEU A 46 21.18 -2.41 -1.46
CA LEU A 46 20.87 -2.70 -0.06
C LEU A 46 21.48 -1.61 0.82
N THR A 47 20.67 -1.05 1.71
CA THR A 47 21.15 -0.07 2.70
C THR A 47 21.03 -0.66 4.08
N SER A 48 22.07 -0.55 4.90
CA SER A 48 22.01 -0.92 6.30
C SER A 48 21.31 0.19 7.09
N VAL A 49 20.29 -0.17 7.86
CA VAL A 49 19.52 0.75 8.71
C VAL A 49 19.27 0.11 10.07
N VAL A 50 19.05 0.93 11.09
CA VAL A 50 18.71 0.44 12.43
C VAL A 50 17.32 -0.20 12.38
N LEU A 51 17.17 -1.38 12.98
CA LEU A 51 15.92 -2.14 12.96
C LEU A 51 14.77 -1.36 13.62
N SER A 52 15.06 -0.60 14.68
CA SER A 52 14.08 0.28 15.32
C SER A 52 13.58 1.38 14.40
N ASP A 53 14.30 1.69 13.31
CA ASP A 53 13.83 2.63 12.31
C ASP A 53 12.84 2.02 11.33
N VAL A 54 12.95 0.70 11.12
CA VAL A 54 12.11 -0.05 10.20
C VAL A 54 10.87 -0.61 10.89
N VAL A 55 11.03 -1.20 12.07
CA VAL A 55 9.95 -1.79 12.86
C VAL A 55 9.67 -0.89 14.05
N ARG A 56 8.55 -0.18 13.98
CA ARG A 56 8.05 0.74 15.01
C ARG A 56 7.02 0.02 15.89
N THR A 57 7.19 0.13 17.20
CA THR A 57 6.27 -0.36 18.21
C THR A 57 6.24 0.61 19.37
N GLU A 58 5.14 0.62 20.13
CA GLU A 58 5.07 1.33 21.42
C GLU A 58 5.35 0.42 22.61
N SER A 59 5.45 -0.88 22.37
CA SER A 59 5.77 -1.86 23.39
C SER A 59 7.28 -1.90 23.64
N GLU A 60 7.68 -2.05 24.89
CA GLU A 60 9.07 -2.31 25.27
C GLU A 60 9.50 -3.76 24.91
N SER A 61 8.57 -4.60 24.45
CA SER A 61 8.84 -5.99 24.09
C SER A 61 9.73 -6.07 22.86
N LYS A 62 10.84 -6.80 22.97
CA LYS A 62 11.76 -7.03 21.85
C LYS A 62 11.10 -7.97 20.84
N LEU A 63 10.73 -7.44 19.68
CA LEU A 63 10.14 -8.22 18.57
C LEU A 63 11.18 -9.13 17.89
N ILE A 64 12.41 -8.64 17.79
CA ILE A 64 13.54 -9.34 17.21
C ILE A 64 14.71 -9.21 18.16
N TRP A 65 15.41 -10.31 18.42
CA TRP A 65 16.66 -10.31 19.18
C TRP A 65 17.59 -11.40 18.68
N PHE A 66 18.88 -11.25 18.99
CA PHE A 66 19.88 -12.28 18.75
C PHE A 66 20.12 -13.11 20.01
N GLU A 67 20.32 -14.40 19.82
CA GLU A 67 20.84 -15.31 20.83
C GLU A 67 22.09 -15.99 20.27
N SER A 68 23.25 -15.85 20.92
CA SER A 68 24.50 -16.45 20.45
C SER A 68 24.98 -17.55 21.39
N THR A 69 25.37 -18.67 20.80
CA THR A 69 26.00 -19.81 21.47
C THR A 69 27.39 -20.04 20.88
N VAL A 70 28.15 -20.98 21.44
CA VAL A 70 29.51 -21.32 20.96
C VAL A 70 29.52 -21.78 19.50
N PHE A 71 28.41 -22.32 18.98
CA PHE A 71 28.37 -22.93 17.64
C PHE A 71 27.55 -22.14 16.62
N ARG A 72 26.65 -21.26 17.06
CA ARG A 72 25.72 -20.55 16.19
C ARG A 72 25.22 -19.26 16.81
N THR A 73 24.71 -18.38 15.96
CA THR A 73 23.96 -17.19 16.35
C THR A 73 22.57 -17.29 15.73
N ASP A 74 21.55 -17.22 16.55
CA ASP A 74 20.15 -17.37 16.16
C ASP A 74 19.47 -15.99 16.19
N ILE A 75 18.71 -15.66 15.14
CA ILE A 75 17.78 -14.52 15.13
C ILE A 75 16.42 -15.06 15.56
N HIS A 76 15.90 -14.53 16.65
CA HIS A 76 14.56 -14.83 17.14
C HIS A 76 13.61 -13.73 16.69
N PHE A 77 12.40 -14.15 16.30
CA PHE A 77 11.29 -13.29 16.00
C PHE A 77 10.09 -13.76 16.81
N GLU A 78 9.52 -12.86 17.60
CA GLU A 78 8.27 -13.08 18.30
C GLU A 78 7.29 -11.99 17.92
N LYS A 79 6.12 -12.41 17.40
CA LYS A 79 5.00 -11.50 17.17
C LYS A 79 4.07 -11.55 18.38
N PRO A 80 4.05 -10.51 19.24
CA PRO A 80 3.14 -10.47 20.37
C PRO A 80 1.72 -10.40 19.84
N SER A 81 0.83 -11.23 20.38
CA SER A 81 -0.58 -11.31 19.94
C SER A 81 -1.37 -10.02 20.16
N ASN A 82 -0.87 -9.11 21.00
CA ASN A 82 -1.56 -7.89 21.44
C ASN A 82 -0.79 -6.59 21.17
N ASP A 83 0.30 -6.63 20.40
CA ASP A 83 1.13 -5.45 20.16
C ASP A 83 0.88 -4.87 18.77
N LEU A 84 0.77 -3.54 18.74
CA LEU A 84 0.66 -2.80 17.49
C LEU A 84 2.06 -2.53 16.97
N ILE A 85 2.30 -3.00 15.75
CA ILE A 85 3.55 -2.81 15.05
C ILE A 85 3.29 -2.15 13.70
N ALA A 86 4.13 -1.19 13.35
CA ALA A 86 4.19 -0.57 12.03
C ALA A 86 5.58 -0.85 11.43
N ILE A 87 5.61 -1.26 10.17
CA ILE A 87 6.83 -1.52 9.42
C ILE A 87 6.92 -0.46 8.32
N THR A 88 7.96 0.35 8.32
CA THR A 88 8.10 1.48 7.38
C THR A 88 8.57 1.03 6.01
N ASP A 89 9.49 0.06 5.95
CA ASP A 89 10.06 -0.43 4.69
C ASP A 89 9.33 -1.68 4.18
N HIS A 90 9.43 -1.93 2.87
CA HIS A 90 8.73 -3.06 2.25
C HIS A 90 9.38 -4.41 2.55
N VAL A 91 10.70 -4.44 2.69
CA VAL A 91 11.49 -5.65 2.89
C VAL A 91 12.61 -5.40 3.89
N MET A 92 12.81 -6.36 4.78
CA MET A 92 13.95 -6.45 5.69
C MET A 92 14.73 -7.72 5.37
N ILE A 93 16.05 -7.61 5.29
CA ILE A 93 16.93 -8.72 4.90
C ILE A 93 18.06 -8.85 5.93
N PHE A 94 18.24 -10.07 6.42
CA PHE A 94 19.42 -10.50 7.16
C PHE A 94 20.15 -11.57 6.35
N ILE A 95 21.47 -11.49 6.29
CA ILE A 95 22.30 -12.40 5.51
C ILE A 95 23.22 -13.14 6.47
N CYS A 96 23.16 -14.46 6.49
CA CYS A 96 24.16 -15.30 7.13
C CYS A 96 25.24 -15.63 6.09
N GLY A 97 26.45 -15.13 6.28
CA GLY A 97 27.54 -15.31 5.33
C GLY A 97 28.91 -15.15 5.99
N PRO A 98 30.00 -15.30 5.22
CA PRO A 98 31.36 -15.07 5.70
C PRO A 98 31.50 -13.74 6.42
N ARG A 99 32.33 -13.67 7.47
CA ARG A 99 32.55 -12.43 8.23
C ARG A 99 33.05 -11.26 7.38
N ASP A 100 33.81 -11.57 6.34
CA ASP A 100 34.37 -10.64 5.36
C ASP A 100 33.52 -10.50 4.09
N LEU A 101 32.24 -10.89 4.14
CA LEU A 101 31.32 -10.76 3.02
C LEU A 101 31.25 -9.32 2.50
N VAL A 102 31.59 -9.15 1.21
CA VAL A 102 31.42 -7.90 0.47
C VAL A 102 30.25 -8.05 -0.50
N LEU A 103 29.24 -7.19 -0.37
CA LEU A 103 28.07 -7.20 -1.25
C LEU A 103 28.39 -6.45 -2.56
N SER A 104 28.72 -7.18 -3.63
CA SER A 104 28.91 -6.59 -4.97
C SER A 104 27.64 -5.88 -5.46
N ASP A 105 27.77 -4.88 -6.34
CA ASP A 105 26.60 -4.19 -6.92
C ASP A 105 25.68 -5.15 -7.70
N ALA A 106 26.23 -6.21 -8.28
CA ALA A 106 25.45 -7.25 -8.93
C ALA A 106 24.69 -8.12 -7.90
N LEU A 107 25.37 -8.56 -6.84
CA LEU A 107 24.74 -9.34 -5.76
C LEU A 107 23.62 -8.54 -5.07
N GLN A 108 23.85 -7.26 -4.73
CA GLN A 108 22.82 -6.41 -4.15
C GLN A 108 21.59 -6.28 -5.05
N ARG A 109 21.79 -6.08 -6.37
CA ARG A 109 20.69 -6.01 -7.34
C ARG A 109 19.91 -7.31 -7.42
N HIS A 110 20.57 -8.45 -7.28
CA HIS A 110 19.89 -9.74 -7.26
C HIS A 110 19.13 -9.97 -5.95
N LEU A 111 19.74 -9.67 -4.80
CA LEU A 111 19.13 -9.81 -3.48
C LEU A 111 17.90 -8.90 -3.31
N ASP A 112 17.96 -7.66 -3.78
CA ASP A 112 16.84 -6.71 -3.77
C ASP A 112 15.63 -7.19 -4.61
N ARG A 113 15.89 -8.06 -5.60
CA ARG A 113 14.85 -8.63 -6.48
C ARG A 113 14.32 -9.98 -6.01
N LEU A 114 14.86 -10.53 -4.93
CA LEU A 114 14.35 -11.78 -4.37
C LEU A 114 12.89 -11.60 -3.91
N SER A 115 12.14 -12.70 -3.95
CA SER A 115 10.72 -12.76 -3.59
C SER A 115 10.43 -14.00 -2.75
N VAL A 116 9.33 -13.98 -1.97
CA VAL A 116 8.92 -15.04 -1.01
C VAL A 116 8.77 -16.43 -1.65
N SER A 117 8.67 -16.48 -2.96
CA SER A 117 8.30 -17.66 -3.75
C SER A 117 9.47 -18.39 -4.39
N GLN A 118 10.71 -17.90 -4.25
CA GLN A 118 11.87 -18.72 -4.56
C GLN A 118 11.97 -19.87 -3.56
N GLN A 119 12.19 -21.08 -4.08
CA GLN A 119 12.33 -22.31 -3.30
C GLN A 119 13.20 -22.08 -2.05
N ASP A 120 12.83 -22.72 -0.94
CA ASP A 120 13.56 -22.76 0.35
C ASP A 120 15.05 -23.13 0.20
N THR A 121 15.44 -23.62 -0.98
CA THR A 121 16.82 -23.87 -1.36
C THR A 121 16.98 -23.50 -2.83
N LEU A 122 17.76 -22.46 -3.13
CA LEU A 122 18.24 -22.23 -4.48
C LEU A 122 19.34 -23.27 -4.78
N PRO A 123 19.13 -24.20 -5.72
CA PRO A 123 20.15 -25.17 -6.05
C PRO A 123 21.39 -24.44 -6.58
N TRP A 124 22.57 -24.87 -6.14
CA TRP A 124 23.86 -24.35 -6.63
C TRP A 124 24.09 -24.60 -8.14
N THR A 125 23.23 -25.39 -8.77
CA THR A 125 23.52 -26.09 -10.03
C THR A 125 22.68 -25.72 -11.26
N PRO A 126 21.76 -24.74 -11.24
CA PRO A 126 21.56 -23.91 -12.41
C PRO A 126 22.47 -22.68 -12.28
N THR A 127 23.25 -22.40 -13.32
CA THR A 127 23.95 -21.13 -13.52
C THR A 127 22.93 -20.02 -13.72
N THR A 128 22.38 -19.53 -12.62
CA THR A 128 21.68 -18.25 -12.57
C THR A 128 22.73 -17.15 -12.36
N PRO A 129 22.47 -15.91 -12.81
CA PRO A 129 23.35 -14.79 -12.49
C PRO A 129 23.63 -14.65 -10.98
N LEU A 130 22.63 -14.91 -10.13
CA LEU A 130 22.80 -14.91 -8.67
C LEU A 130 23.73 -16.03 -8.19
N THR A 131 23.61 -17.25 -8.71
CA THR A 131 24.51 -18.36 -8.31
C THR A 131 25.94 -18.15 -8.81
N GLN A 132 26.15 -17.42 -9.91
CA GLN A 132 27.48 -16.98 -10.35
C GLN A 132 28.08 -15.95 -9.40
N GLU A 133 27.32 -14.93 -9.00
CA GLU A 133 27.76 -13.93 -8.01
C GLU A 133 27.98 -14.54 -6.62
N ILE A 134 27.23 -15.58 -6.24
CA ILE A 134 27.50 -16.31 -4.98
C ILE A 134 28.72 -17.22 -5.12
N ALA A 135 28.93 -17.83 -6.29
CA ALA A 135 30.09 -18.69 -6.54
C ALA A 135 31.43 -17.93 -6.48
N THR A 136 31.45 -16.63 -6.81
CA THR A 136 32.67 -15.80 -6.66
C THR A 136 33.07 -15.59 -5.19
N ILE A 137 32.12 -15.68 -4.26
CA ILE A 137 32.38 -15.66 -2.80
C ILE A 137 32.98 -17.01 -2.35
N GLY A 138 32.83 -18.07 -3.15
CA GLY A 138 33.36 -19.41 -2.88
C GLY A 138 32.62 -20.17 -1.79
N THR A 139 31.58 -19.57 -1.19
CA THR A 139 30.84 -20.11 -0.06
C THR A 139 29.35 -19.79 -0.16
N GLY A 140 28.49 -20.56 0.52
CA GLY A 140 27.03 -20.37 0.47
C GLY A 140 26.56 -19.23 1.36
N LEU A 141 25.44 -18.60 0.99
CA LEU A 141 24.76 -17.59 1.81
C LEU A 141 23.42 -18.12 2.33
N GLY A 142 23.12 -17.84 3.60
CA GLY A 142 21.78 -17.99 4.16
C GLY A 142 21.06 -16.64 4.12
N LEU A 143 19.79 -16.63 3.76
CA LEU A 143 18.99 -15.40 3.69
C LEU A 143 17.76 -15.54 4.59
N PHE A 144 17.54 -14.54 5.43
CA PHE A 144 16.27 -14.33 6.11
C PHE A 144 15.65 -13.06 5.59
N ILE A 145 14.52 -13.20 4.90
CA ILE A 145 13.81 -12.08 4.28
C ILE A 145 12.43 -11.97 4.88
N TRP A 146 12.10 -10.77 5.37
CA TRP A 146 10.77 -10.45 5.86
C TRP A 146 10.14 -9.35 5.00
N TYR A 147 9.04 -9.69 4.34
CA TYR A 147 8.22 -8.75 3.59
C TYR A 147 7.12 -8.17 4.47
N ARG A 148 6.97 -6.84 4.37
CA ARG A 148 5.87 -6.13 5.00
C ARG A 148 4.54 -6.53 4.37
N GLY A 149 3.66 -7.14 5.17
CA GLY A 149 2.25 -7.32 4.81
C GLY A 149 1.42 -6.04 4.97
N GLY A 150 0.22 -6.01 4.38
CA GLY A 150 -0.71 -4.87 4.49
C GLY A 150 -1.16 -4.57 5.92
N THR A 151 -1.16 -5.58 6.80
CA THR A 151 -1.51 -5.47 8.23
C THR A 151 -0.41 -4.84 9.08
N HIS A 152 0.72 -4.45 8.49
CA HIS A 152 1.83 -3.81 9.19
C HIS A 152 2.19 -2.45 8.59
N LEU A 153 1.32 -1.88 7.74
CA LEU A 153 1.48 -0.52 7.27
C LEU A 153 1.38 0.48 8.44
N PRO A 154 2.14 1.58 8.40
CA PRO A 154 1.92 2.72 9.29
C PRO A 154 0.46 3.18 9.25
N LEU A 155 -0.04 3.57 10.42
CA LEU A 155 -1.43 3.98 10.59
C LEU A 155 -1.64 5.38 10.02
N GLN A 156 -2.75 5.59 9.32
CA GLN A 156 -3.25 6.93 9.07
C GLN A 156 -4.02 7.42 10.31
N GLY A 157 -3.81 8.67 10.70
CA GLY A 157 -4.49 9.27 11.85
C GLY A 157 -3.55 9.92 12.85
N CYS A 158 -4.07 10.14 14.05
CA CYS A 158 -3.42 10.92 15.10
C CYS A 158 -4.03 10.59 16.46
N GLY A 159 -3.77 11.41 17.48
CA GLY A 159 -4.43 11.28 18.76
C GLY A 159 -3.92 12.28 19.79
N SER A 160 -4.26 12.04 21.06
CA SER A 160 -3.93 12.93 22.18
C SER A 160 -2.43 13.09 22.41
N ARG A 161 -1.62 12.16 21.88
CA ARG A 161 -0.16 12.24 21.86
C ARG A 161 0.43 11.78 20.53
N PRO A 162 1.68 12.13 20.21
CA PRO A 162 2.42 11.53 19.10
C PRO A 162 2.61 10.02 19.30
N SER A 163 2.76 9.29 18.19
CA SER A 163 3.09 7.86 18.19
C SER A 163 3.96 7.52 16.97
N PRO A 164 4.98 6.65 17.13
CA PRO A 164 5.77 6.16 16.00
C PRO A 164 5.00 5.19 15.08
N LEU A 165 3.78 4.79 15.46
CA LEU A 165 2.92 3.93 14.64
C LEU A 165 2.19 4.69 13.53
N PHE A 166 2.09 6.01 13.63
CA PHE A 166 1.48 6.84 12.60
C PHE A 166 2.45 7.07 11.44
N ALA A 167 1.91 7.17 10.23
CA ALA A 167 2.67 7.55 9.06
C ALA A 167 3.23 8.97 9.22
N VAL A 168 4.48 9.16 8.77
CA VAL A 168 5.22 10.43 8.95
C VAL A 168 4.60 11.58 8.15
N ASP A 169 3.92 11.25 7.06
CA ASP A 169 3.22 12.15 6.14
C ASP A 169 1.77 12.44 6.55
N ASN A 170 1.31 11.94 7.71
CA ASN A 170 -0.01 12.30 8.22
C ASN A 170 -0.06 13.80 8.53
N GLU A 171 -1.02 14.50 7.91
CA GLU A 171 -1.28 15.90 8.20
C GLU A 171 -1.96 16.02 9.57
N VAL A 172 -1.21 16.52 10.55
CA VAL A 172 -1.70 16.80 11.91
C VAL A 172 -1.61 18.30 12.18
N THR A 173 -2.74 18.91 12.46
CA THR A 173 -2.82 20.31 12.90
C THR A 173 -2.91 20.36 14.43
N VAL A 174 -2.28 21.35 15.04
CA VAL A 174 -2.36 21.58 16.48
C VAL A 174 -2.92 22.98 16.69
N ASP A 175 -4.05 23.08 17.36
CA ASP A 175 -4.63 24.37 17.74
C ASP A 175 -3.70 25.04 18.77
N PRO A 176 -3.18 26.25 18.48
CA PRO A 176 -2.21 26.92 19.35
C PRO A 176 -2.83 27.42 20.67
N VAL A 177 -4.14 27.60 20.73
CA VAL A 177 -4.86 28.07 21.92
C VAL A 177 -5.26 26.90 22.80
N THR A 178 -5.88 25.88 22.21
CA THR A 178 -6.42 24.75 22.97
C THR A 178 -5.45 23.58 23.09
N GLY A 179 -4.40 23.54 22.27
CA GLY A 179 -3.49 22.39 22.16
C GLY A 179 -4.11 21.19 21.44
N THR A 180 -5.33 21.32 20.90
CA THR A 180 -6.06 20.21 20.29
C THR A 180 -5.36 19.70 19.04
N ARG A 181 -5.04 18.41 19.01
CA ARG A 181 -4.42 17.74 17.86
C ARG A 181 -5.51 17.20 16.92
N SER A 182 -5.54 17.66 15.68
CA SER A 182 -6.54 17.26 14.69
C SER A 182 -5.90 16.65 13.44
N CYS A 183 -6.53 15.64 12.86
CA CYS A 183 -6.08 15.04 11.59
C CYS A 183 -7.27 14.54 10.77
N VAL A 184 -7.01 14.29 9.48
CA VAL A 184 -7.97 13.69 8.55
C VAL A 184 -7.47 12.31 8.13
N ALA A 185 -8.35 11.32 8.13
CA ALA A 185 -8.07 9.97 7.64
C ALA A 185 -9.07 9.59 6.54
N ASP A 186 -8.53 8.97 5.49
CA ASP A 186 -9.29 8.49 4.34
C ASP A 186 -9.70 7.01 4.54
N PRO A 187 -11.00 6.72 4.76
CA PRO A 187 -11.45 5.35 4.98
C PRO A 187 -11.32 4.47 3.74
N MET A 188 -11.07 5.07 2.58
CA MET A 188 -11.02 4.38 1.29
C MET A 188 -9.62 3.86 0.94
N SER A 189 -8.61 4.11 1.80
CA SER A 189 -7.24 3.66 1.60
C SER A 189 -6.94 2.24 2.11
N LYS A 190 -5.83 1.63 1.67
CA LYS A 190 -5.33 0.34 2.20
C LYS A 190 -4.83 0.43 3.65
N SER A 191 -4.42 1.61 4.08
CA SER A 191 -3.84 1.83 5.40
C SER A 191 -4.94 1.83 6.44
N ARG A 192 -4.68 1.17 7.57
CA ARG A 192 -5.63 1.17 8.69
C ARG A 192 -5.65 2.54 9.36
N ILE A 193 -6.82 2.94 9.82
CA ILE A 193 -6.99 4.17 10.58
C ILE A 193 -6.71 3.89 12.04
N GLY A 194 -5.85 4.69 12.66
CA GLY A 194 -5.56 4.65 14.08
C GLY A 194 -5.95 5.95 14.76
N PHE A 195 -6.53 5.84 15.95
CA PHE A 195 -6.76 6.96 16.84
C PHE A 195 -6.32 6.60 18.26
N VAL A 196 -5.40 7.39 18.83
CA VAL A 196 -4.92 7.20 20.21
C VAL A 196 -5.54 8.22 21.14
N CYS A 197 -6.29 7.77 22.14
CA CYS A 197 -7.00 8.66 23.08
C CYS A 197 -6.71 8.32 24.55
N GLU A 198 -5.90 9.17 25.19
CA GLU A 198 -5.64 9.18 26.64
C GLU A 198 -6.71 10.02 27.36
N GLY A 199 -7.96 9.57 27.24
CA GLY A 199 -9.12 10.27 27.78
C GLY A 199 -10.41 9.45 27.59
N ARG A 200 -11.54 10.15 27.57
CA ARG A 200 -12.84 9.58 27.14
C ARG A 200 -12.96 9.71 25.63
N LEU A 201 -13.22 8.59 24.97
CA LEU A 201 -13.44 8.56 23.53
C LEU A 201 -14.91 8.92 23.23
N GLU A 202 -15.14 9.78 22.24
CA GLU A 202 -16.49 10.20 21.87
C GLU A 202 -16.67 10.10 20.34
N PRO A 203 -17.62 9.29 19.84
CA PRO A 203 -18.47 8.37 20.60
C PRO A 203 -17.64 7.22 21.18
N ASP A 204 -18.17 6.54 22.20
CA ASP A 204 -17.43 5.47 22.91
C ASP A 204 -16.98 4.35 21.96
N ASP A 205 -17.73 4.11 20.89
CA ASP A 205 -17.47 3.15 19.82
C ASP A 205 -16.98 3.81 18.53
N CYS A 206 -16.15 4.86 18.66
CA CYS A 206 -15.47 5.52 17.54
C CYS A 206 -15.03 4.54 16.43
N MET A 207 -15.20 4.98 15.18
CA MET A 207 -15.02 4.21 13.94
C MET A 207 -16.11 3.16 13.65
N LYS A 208 -16.95 2.79 14.62
CA LYS A 208 -18.25 2.15 14.33
C LYS A 208 -19.35 3.18 14.28
N SER A 209 -19.27 4.15 15.18
CA SER A 209 -20.09 5.35 15.15
C SER A 209 -19.20 6.58 14.98
N LEU A 210 -19.74 7.60 14.33
CA LEU A 210 -19.07 8.88 14.10
C LEU A 210 -20.03 10.02 14.44
N ILE A 211 -19.48 11.17 14.82
CA ILE A 211 -20.24 12.41 14.96
C ILE A 211 -20.29 13.06 13.58
N ASP A 212 -21.48 13.31 13.05
CA ASP A 212 -21.66 13.99 11.77
C ASP A 212 -21.45 15.51 11.90
N LYS A 213 -21.60 16.23 10.77
CA LYS A 213 -21.48 17.69 10.73
C LYS A 213 -22.52 18.43 11.58
N ASN A 214 -23.62 17.77 11.93
CA ASN A 214 -24.70 18.31 12.75
C ASN A 214 -24.48 18.01 14.25
N GLY A 215 -23.39 17.32 14.61
CA GLY A 215 -23.14 16.90 15.98
C GLY A 215 -23.92 15.65 16.40
N VAL A 216 -24.58 14.97 15.45
CA VAL A 216 -25.37 13.77 15.70
C VAL A 216 -24.50 12.53 15.52
N VAL A 217 -24.67 11.55 16.41
CA VAL A 217 -23.98 10.26 16.29
C VAL A 217 -24.68 9.42 15.22
N VAL A 218 -23.94 9.05 14.18
CA VAL A 218 -24.38 8.23 13.05
C VAL A 218 -23.54 6.96 12.94
N SER A 219 -24.14 5.89 12.44
CA SER A 219 -23.40 4.64 12.18
C SER A 219 -22.52 4.81 10.94
N ALA A 220 -21.25 4.41 11.06
CA ALA A 220 -20.37 4.23 9.91
C ALA A 220 -20.62 2.86 9.24
N PRO A 221 -20.19 2.66 7.98
CA PRO A 221 -20.09 1.33 7.40
C PRO A 221 -19.29 0.39 8.32
N PRO A 222 -19.68 -0.88 8.48
CA PRO A 222 -18.94 -1.81 9.32
C PRO A 222 -17.50 -1.96 8.82
N PRO A 223 -16.48 -1.72 9.66
CA PRO A 223 -15.10 -1.97 9.28
C PRO A 223 -14.83 -3.48 9.17
N ASP A 224 -14.04 -3.87 8.15
CA ASP A 224 -13.58 -5.24 7.93
C ASP A 224 -12.76 -5.76 9.12
N ASP A 225 -11.86 -4.91 9.63
CA ASP A 225 -11.09 -5.16 10.85
C ASP A 225 -11.33 -4.04 11.85
N TYR A 226 -11.59 -4.42 13.11
CA TYR A 226 -11.75 -3.46 14.20
C TYR A 226 -11.09 -3.97 15.48
N TRP A 227 -10.11 -3.22 15.99
CA TRP A 227 -9.49 -3.48 17.27
C TRP A 227 -9.76 -2.32 18.22
N ARG A 228 -10.48 -2.65 19.30
CA ARG A 228 -10.63 -1.78 20.46
C ARG A 228 -9.95 -2.46 21.63
N PHE A 229 -8.80 -1.93 22.01
CA PHE A 229 -7.98 -2.49 23.07
C PHE A 229 -8.62 -2.20 24.43
N LYS A 230 -9.61 -3.01 24.83
CA LYS A 230 -10.37 -2.83 26.09
C LYS A 230 -9.47 -2.82 27.34
N HIS A 231 -8.38 -3.58 27.32
CA HIS A 231 -7.44 -3.71 28.45
C HIS A 231 -6.12 -2.95 28.23
N ARG A 232 -5.91 -2.38 27.04
CA ARG A 232 -4.72 -1.60 26.66
C ARG A 232 -5.14 -0.30 25.96
N ARG A 233 -6.01 0.48 26.62
CA ARG A 233 -6.24 1.89 26.24
C ARG A 233 -4.86 2.52 25.98
N PRO A 234 -4.65 3.23 24.86
CA PRO A 234 -5.58 4.24 24.36
C PRO A 234 -6.05 4.05 22.90
N TRP A 235 -5.80 2.90 22.28
CA TRP A 235 -5.94 2.74 20.83
C TRP A 235 -7.33 2.29 20.35
N VAL A 236 -7.79 2.94 19.27
CA VAL A 236 -8.85 2.45 18.38
C VAL A 236 -8.31 2.36 16.97
N ILE A 237 -8.46 1.19 16.36
CA ILE A 237 -8.01 0.94 15.00
C ILE A 237 -9.12 0.30 14.18
N ALA A 238 -9.33 0.83 12.99
CA ALA A 238 -10.28 0.28 12.03
C ALA A 238 -9.67 0.19 10.63
N LYS A 239 -10.14 -0.78 9.86
CA LYS A 239 -9.90 -0.90 8.42
C LYS A 239 -11.25 -1.03 7.74
N TYR A 240 -11.56 -0.13 6.82
CA TYR A 240 -12.82 -0.18 6.07
C TYR A 240 -12.64 -0.82 4.70
N PHE A 241 -11.53 -0.53 4.01
CA PHE A 241 -11.29 -1.05 2.67
C PHE A 241 -10.41 -2.31 2.69
N GLU A 242 -10.98 -3.44 2.27
CA GLU A 242 -10.20 -4.62 1.91
C GLU A 242 -10.20 -4.90 0.40
N ARG A 243 -11.35 -4.79 -0.28
CA ARG A 243 -11.48 -5.20 -1.69
C ARG A 243 -12.58 -4.52 -2.49
N PHE A 244 -13.74 -4.29 -1.87
CA PHE A 244 -14.92 -3.76 -2.55
C PHE A 244 -15.07 -2.26 -2.32
N ALA A 245 -15.75 -1.62 -3.28
CA ALA A 245 -16.11 -0.22 -3.18
C ALA A 245 -16.93 0.04 -1.91
N LEU A 246 -16.60 1.12 -1.21
CA LEU A 246 -17.33 1.58 -0.05
C LEU A 246 -18.19 2.79 -0.44
N PRO A 247 -19.42 2.91 0.08
CA PRO A 247 -20.15 4.15 -0.05
C PRO A 247 -19.37 5.28 0.64
N PRO A 248 -19.30 6.49 0.06
CA PRO A 248 -18.66 7.62 0.72
C PRO A 248 -19.33 7.91 2.07
N PHE A 249 -18.53 8.16 3.09
CA PHE A 249 -19.02 8.57 4.39
C PHE A 249 -18.04 9.54 5.05
N SER A 250 -18.56 10.31 6.00
CA SER A 250 -17.76 11.26 6.74
C SER A 250 -18.28 11.42 8.16
N GLY A 251 -17.38 11.76 9.08
CA GLY A 251 -17.71 12.11 10.44
C GLY A 251 -16.45 12.21 11.27
N GLU A 252 -16.58 12.43 12.57
CA GLU A 252 -15.43 12.59 13.44
C GLU A 252 -15.54 11.79 14.73
N CYS A 253 -14.38 11.54 15.33
CA CYS A 253 -14.28 11.16 16.73
C CYS A 253 -13.46 12.20 17.50
N ARG A 254 -13.72 12.30 18.80
CA ARG A 254 -13.04 13.21 19.71
C ARG A 254 -12.45 12.42 20.87
N CYS A 255 -11.31 12.88 21.34
CA CYS A 255 -10.73 12.48 22.61
C CYS A 255 -10.94 13.60 23.62
N ILE A 256 -11.71 13.33 24.66
CA ILE A 256 -12.11 14.30 25.68
C ILE A 256 -11.32 14.06 26.96
N ASP A 257 -10.76 15.12 27.53
CA ASP A 257 -10.16 15.07 28.85
C ASP A 257 -11.25 14.82 29.91
N PRO A 258 -11.15 13.75 30.72
CA PRO A 258 -12.19 13.38 31.67
C PRO A 258 -12.31 14.34 32.86
N GLN A 259 -11.28 15.16 33.14
CA GLN A 259 -11.27 16.09 34.27
C GLN A 259 -11.79 17.48 33.86
N THR A 260 -11.36 17.97 32.71
CA THR A 260 -11.66 19.33 32.23
C THR A 260 -12.81 19.38 31.22
N GLY A 261 -13.14 18.25 30.59
CA GLY A 261 -14.10 18.20 29.49
C GLY A 261 -13.57 18.78 28.17
N ALA A 262 -12.32 19.24 28.13
CA ALA A 262 -11.71 19.81 26.93
C ALA A 262 -11.41 18.73 25.88
N VAL A 263 -11.50 19.07 24.60
CA VAL A 263 -11.08 18.20 23.51
C VAL A 263 -9.55 18.18 23.45
N LYS A 264 -8.92 17.00 23.56
CA LYS A 264 -7.46 16.82 23.42
C LYS A 264 -7.06 16.50 21.99
N ALA A 265 -7.89 15.71 21.30
CA ALA A 265 -7.62 15.33 19.93
C ALA A 265 -8.91 15.06 19.17
N LYS A 266 -8.83 15.20 17.85
CA LYS A 266 -9.94 14.96 16.92
C LYS A 266 -9.41 14.23 15.69
N ILE A 267 -10.16 13.25 15.24
CA ILE A 267 -9.92 12.60 13.94
C ILE A 267 -11.16 12.75 13.09
N GLU A 268 -11.00 13.35 11.91
CA GLU A 268 -12.03 13.41 10.87
C GLU A 268 -11.84 12.24 9.92
N ILE A 269 -12.86 11.41 9.78
CA ILE A 269 -12.95 10.40 8.73
C ILE A 269 -13.60 11.06 7.53
N ARG A 270 -12.89 11.13 6.41
CA ARG A 270 -13.40 11.76 5.19
C ARG A 270 -12.94 11.01 3.96
N SER A 271 -13.90 10.46 3.22
CA SER A 271 -13.68 9.87 1.89
C SER A 271 -12.97 10.84 0.95
N LYS A 272 -11.88 10.37 0.32
CA LYS A 272 -11.15 11.10 -0.71
C LYS A 272 -11.47 10.55 -2.11
N THR A 273 -11.80 11.44 -3.03
CA THR A 273 -12.09 11.11 -4.45
C THR A 273 -10.96 11.53 -5.39
N ASP A 274 -10.24 12.59 -5.06
CA ASP A 274 -9.20 13.16 -5.92
C ASP A 274 -7.82 12.91 -5.32
N TYR A 275 -7.01 12.15 -6.04
CA TYR A 275 -5.66 11.77 -5.65
C TYR A 275 -4.65 12.40 -6.59
N VAL A 276 -3.52 12.86 -6.04
CA VAL A 276 -2.41 13.42 -6.82
C VAL A 276 -1.14 12.69 -6.42
N CYS A 277 -0.49 12.07 -7.39
CA CYS A 277 0.86 11.53 -7.26
C CYS A 277 1.82 12.45 -8.01
N ASP A 278 2.49 13.34 -7.28
CA ASP A 278 3.40 14.33 -7.86
C ASP A 278 4.85 13.84 -7.81
N ILE A 279 5.24 13.08 -8.84
CA ILE A 279 6.58 12.52 -8.99
C ILE A 279 7.61 13.65 -9.12
N ALA A 280 7.27 14.77 -9.78
CA ALA A 280 8.18 15.90 -9.96
C ALA A 280 8.57 16.51 -8.60
N SER A 281 7.58 16.84 -7.78
CA SER A 281 7.81 17.33 -6.41
C SER A 281 8.55 16.31 -5.55
N MET A 282 8.25 15.02 -5.71
CA MET A 282 8.92 13.95 -4.96
C MET A 282 10.41 13.81 -5.32
N ILE A 283 10.79 13.99 -6.59
CA ILE A 283 12.20 14.01 -7.02
C ILE A 283 12.95 15.13 -6.31
N GLU A 284 12.38 16.33 -6.26
CA GLU A 284 13.04 17.50 -5.67
C GLU A 284 13.24 17.37 -4.16
N ARG A 285 12.20 16.90 -3.44
CA ARG A 285 12.26 16.72 -1.98
C ARG A 285 13.23 15.61 -1.56
N ASN A 286 13.41 14.60 -2.41
CA ASN A 286 14.17 13.39 -2.09
C ASN A 286 15.51 13.29 -2.82
N ARG A 287 16.07 14.41 -3.30
CA ARG A 287 17.38 14.44 -3.98
C ARG A 287 18.51 13.80 -3.16
N SER A 288 18.44 13.90 -1.83
CA SER A 288 19.45 13.34 -0.92
C SER A 288 19.17 11.90 -0.47
N HIS A 289 17.94 11.41 -0.60
CA HIS A 289 17.52 10.11 -0.10
C HIS A 289 16.55 9.44 -1.08
N PRO A 290 16.98 8.44 -1.86
CA PRO A 290 16.10 7.75 -2.79
C PRO A 290 14.86 7.18 -2.09
N ILE A 291 13.67 7.42 -2.66
CA ILE A 291 12.42 6.83 -2.16
C ILE A 291 12.47 5.32 -2.36
N ARG A 292 12.23 4.56 -1.29
CA ARG A 292 12.21 3.10 -1.30
C ARG A 292 10.79 2.57 -1.54
N GLY A 293 10.64 1.70 -2.53
CA GLY A 293 9.34 1.10 -2.87
C GLY A 293 8.45 1.98 -3.77
N PRO A 294 7.12 1.76 -3.78
CA PRO A 294 6.21 2.59 -4.57
C PRO A 294 6.20 4.03 -4.05
N TRP A 295 6.39 4.97 -4.96
CA TRP A 295 6.42 6.41 -4.67
C TRP A 295 5.03 6.90 -4.26
N CYS A 296 3.99 6.30 -4.84
CA CYS A 296 2.61 6.53 -4.46
C CYS A 296 1.86 5.20 -4.43
N SER A 297 0.98 5.04 -3.44
CA SER A 297 0.04 3.92 -3.37
C SER A 297 -1.37 4.47 -3.15
N VAL A 298 -2.26 4.26 -4.12
CA VAL A 298 -3.61 4.83 -4.12
C VAL A 298 -4.65 3.74 -4.30
N VAL A 299 -5.80 3.90 -3.65
CA VAL A 299 -6.99 3.08 -3.90
C VAL A 299 -8.00 3.95 -4.63
N LEU A 300 -8.43 3.51 -5.81
CA LEU A 300 -9.49 4.16 -6.57
C LEU A 300 -10.81 3.44 -6.36
N HIS A 301 -11.81 4.21 -5.95
CA HIS A 301 -13.20 3.79 -5.85
C HIS A 301 -14.03 4.41 -6.97
N PRO A 302 -15.24 3.90 -7.24
CA PRO A 302 -16.15 4.51 -8.20
C PRO A 302 -16.30 6.03 -7.95
N GLY A 303 -16.12 6.83 -8.99
CA GLY A 303 -16.11 8.30 -8.96
C GLY A 303 -14.77 8.95 -8.62
N SER A 304 -13.72 8.17 -8.32
CA SER A 304 -12.41 8.71 -7.95
C SER A 304 -11.52 8.98 -9.17
N THR A 305 -10.59 9.93 -9.03
CA THR A 305 -9.59 10.28 -10.03
C THR A 305 -8.18 10.29 -9.42
N LEU A 306 -7.21 9.72 -10.13
CA LEU A 306 -5.78 9.83 -9.83
C LEU A 306 -5.10 10.68 -10.90
N ALA A 307 -4.52 11.82 -10.52
CA ALA A 307 -3.59 12.58 -11.34
C ALA A 307 -2.14 12.16 -11.04
N ILE A 308 -1.39 11.75 -12.05
CA ILE A 308 0.05 11.47 -11.95
C ILE A 308 0.78 12.60 -12.66
N ARG A 309 1.57 13.37 -11.90
CA ARG A 309 2.40 14.46 -12.41
C ARG A 309 3.84 14.03 -12.47
N PHE A 310 4.52 14.29 -13.57
CA PHE A 310 5.91 13.92 -13.79
C PHE A 310 6.67 15.00 -14.57
N PRO A 311 7.99 15.09 -14.40
CA PRO A 311 8.81 16.04 -15.16
C PRO A 311 8.71 15.80 -16.67
N VAL A 312 8.67 16.89 -17.43
CA VAL A 312 8.77 16.91 -18.91
C VAL A 312 10.05 17.60 -19.36
N GLU A 313 10.55 17.26 -20.56
CA GLU A 313 11.72 17.93 -21.13
C GLU A 313 11.48 19.44 -21.28
N GLY A 314 12.45 20.24 -20.83
CA GLY A 314 12.59 21.64 -21.23
C GLY A 314 11.64 22.66 -20.57
N VAL A 315 10.80 22.29 -19.61
CA VAL A 315 9.95 23.26 -18.90
C VAL A 315 10.55 23.58 -17.53
N VAL A 316 11.24 24.72 -17.46
CA VAL A 316 11.53 25.38 -16.18
C VAL A 316 10.19 25.89 -15.64
N THR A 317 9.60 25.20 -14.67
CA THR A 317 8.49 25.75 -13.89
C THR A 317 9.03 26.83 -12.96
N GLU A 318 9.17 28.05 -13.48
CA GLU A 318 9.09 29.22 -12.59
C GLU A 318 7.62 29.48 -12.25
N PRO A 319 7.30 29.80 -10.99
CA PRO A 319 5.95 30.17 -10.62
C PRO A 319 5.59 31.48 -11.34
N PHE A 320 4.52 31.45 -12.13
CA PHE A 320 3.98 32.66 -12.75
C PHE A 320 3.43 33.59 -11.65
N ASP A 321 4.27 34.49 -11.14
CA ASP A 321 3.80 35.73 -10.53
C ASP A 321 3.23 36.60 -11.66
N LYS A 322 1.91 36.71 -11.66
CA LYS A 322 1.18 37.74 -12.41
C LYS A 322 1.60 39.10 -11.84
N ASP A 323 2.63 39.72 -12.41
CA ASP A 323 2.83 41.18 -12.53
C ASP A 323 4.30 41.52 -12.86
N SER A 324 4.84 41.01 -13.97
CA SER A 324 6.11 41.53 -14.49
C SER A 324 6.17 41.50 -16.03
N PRO A 325 6.61 42.58 -16.69
CA PRO A 325 6.60 42.69 -18.14
C PRO A 325 7.80 41.97 -18.79
N PHE A 326 7.49 41.10 -19.76
CA PHE A 326 8.35 40.58 -20.83
C PHE A 326 9.86 40.52 -20.53
N VAL A 327 10.31 39.42 -19.91
CA VAL A 327 11.71 38.99 -19.96
C VAL A 327 11.83 37.90 -21.04
N LEU A 328 12.72 38.11 -22.00
CA LEU A 328 13.00 37.16 -23.09
C LEU A 328 13.35 35.76 -22.56
N PRO A 329 12.96 34.68 -23.26
CA PRO A 329 13.33 33.32 -22.87
C PRO A 329 14.86 33.19 -22.85
N SER A 330 15.39 32.82 -21.69
CA SER A 330 16.81 32.55 -21.49
C SER A 330 17.28 31.48 -22.47
N GLN A 331 18.18 31.85 -23.40
CA GLN A 331 18.87 30.93 -24.31
C GLN A 331 19.94 30.08 -23.59
N ARG A 332 19.62 29.52 -22.42
CA ARG A 332 20.42 28.43 -21.86
C ARG A 332 19.82 27.12 -22.37
N PRO A 333 20.57 26.30 -23.12
CA PRO A 333 20.09 24.98 -23.49
C PRO A 333 19.69 24.23 -22.21
N PRO A 334 18.57 23.49 -22.20
CA PRO A 334 18.19 22.68 -21.06
C PRO A 334 19.40 21.79 -20.70
N ARG A 335 19.86 21.87 -19.44
CA ARG A 335 21.09 21.21 -18.98
C ARG A 335 21.03 19.67 -19.09
N TYR A 336 19.87 19.10 -19.42
CA TYR A 336 19.61 17.68 -19.42
C TYR A 336 18.67 17.33 -20.59
N LEU A 337 19.10 16.40 -21.46
CA LEU A 337 18.22 15.62 -22.34
C LEU A 337 17.64 14.51 -21.45
N LEU A 338 16.32 14.48 -21.29
CA LEU A 338 15.64 13.56 -20.36
C LEU A 338 14.61 12.80 -21.17
N GLU A 339 14.73 11.49 -21.34
CA GLU A 339 13.70 10.73 -22.07
C GLU A 339 12.69 10.11 -21.08
N PRO A 340 11.56 10.75 -20.75
CA PRO A 340 10.56 10.17 -19.88
C PRO A 340 9.82 9.04 -20.61
N THR A 341 9.95 7.83 -20.10
CA THR A 341 9.18 6.67 -20.58
C THR A 341 8.11 6.32 -19.56
N PHE A 342 6.87 6.75 -19.82
CA PHE A 342 5.71 6.27 -19.08
C PHE A 342 5.23 4.94 -19.69
N ARG A 343 5.35 3.84 -18.94
CA ARG A 343 4.85 2.52 -19.38
C ARG A 343 3.46 2.29 -18.80
N GLY A 344 2.52 1.88 -19.66
CA GLY A 344 1.09 1.73 -19.33
C GLY A 344 0.22 2.90 -19.82
N LYS A 345 0.53 3.49 -20.99
CA LYS A 345 -0.22 4.61 -21.62
C LYS A 345 -1.59 4.21 -22.19
N ASN A 346 -2.00 2.95 -22.04
CA ASN A 346 -3.27 2.45 -22.53
C ASN A 346 -3.76 1.37 -21.56
N VAL A 347 -5.06 1.37 -21.27
CA VAL A 347 -5.71 0.39 -20.39
C VAL A 347 -5.55 -1.03 -20.93
N THR A 348 -5.26 -1.23 -22.23
CA THR A 348 -5.18 -2.55 -22.89
C THR A 348 -4.29 -3.57 -22.18
N ALA A 349 -3.18 -3.12 -21.58
CA ALA A 349 -2.29 -3.98 -20.83
C ALA A 349 -2.02 -3.39 -19.44
N LEU A 350 -2.36 -4.16 -18.42
CA LEU A 350 -2.14 -3.84 -17.03
C LEU A 350 -0.90 -4.58 -16.53
N ARG A 351 -0.13 -3.96 -15.65
CA ARG A 351 0.95 -4.65 -14.95
C ARG A 351 0.49 -4.97 -13.54
N GLN A 352 0.52 -6.24 -13.20
CA GLN A 352 0.21 -6.73 -11.86
C GLN A 352 1.42 -7.47 -11.30
N LEU A 353 1.56 -7.46 -9.98
CA LEU A 353 2.52 -8.35 -9.32
C LEU A 353 2.08 -9.78 -9.60
N THR A 354 2.95 -10.63 -10.15
CA THR A 354 2.61 -12.05 -10.28
C THR A 354 2.50 -12.66 -8.89
N ARG A 355 1.51 -13.54 -8.71
CA ARG A 355 1.21 -14.21 -7.42
C ARG A 355 2.41 -14.97 -6.83
N TYR A 356 3.43 -15.22 -7.64
CA TYR A 356 4.49 -16.16 -7.36
C TYR A 356 5.91 -15.62 -7.59
N ASP A 357 6.17 -14.31 -7.77
CA ASP A 357 7.57 -13.89 -7.95
C ASP A 357 7.95 -12.45 -7.54
N ASN A 358 7.07 -11.61 -7.01
CA ASN A 358 7.29 -10.14 -6.93
C ASN A 358 7.76 -9.50 -8.27
N ILE A 359 7.74 -10.26 -9.36
CA ILE A 359 8.02 -9.79 -10.71
C ILE A 359 6.70 -9.27 -11.26
N TYR A 360 6.74 -8.07 -11.84
CA TYR A 360 5.58 -7.51 -12.51
C TYR A 360 5.35 -8.25 -13.83
N GLY A 361 4.22 -8.96 -13.90
CA GLY A 361 3.73 -9.57 -15.13
C GLY A 361 2.80 -8.60 -15.85
N GLU A 362 2.86 -8.60 -17.16
CA GLU A 362 1.91 -7.88 -18.00
C GLU A 362 0.71 -8.79 -18.28
N VAL A 363 -0.49 -8.30 -17.99
CA VAL A 363 -1.75 -8.99 -18.21
C VAL A 363 -2.64 -8.11 -19.08
N MET A 364 -3.31 -8.73 -20.05
CA MET A 364 -4.31 -8.00 -20.84
C MET A 364 -5.48 -7.58 -19.94
N TYR A 365 -5.98 -6.37 -20.12
CA TYR A 365 -7.08 -5.79 -19.33
C TYR A 365 -8.24 -6.78 -19.15
N HIS A 366 -8.79 -7.25 -20.27
CA HIS A 366 -9.96 -8.14 -20.33
C HIS A 366 -9.70 -9.54 -19.76
N LYS A 367 -8.46 -9.89 -19.40
CA LYS A 367 -8.14 -11.13 -18.69
C LYS A 367 -8.08 -10.94 -17.17
N ALA A 368 -7.82 -9.73 -16.70
CA ALA A 368 -7.70 -9.42 -15.28
C ALA A 368 -8.97 -8.75 -14.73
N ILE A 369 -9.58 -7.86 -15.51
CA ILE A 369 -10.70 -7.01 -15.11
C ILE A 369 -11.82 -7.12 -16.14
N ALA A 370 -13.06 -7.13 -15.64
CA ALA A 370 -14.29 -7.01 -16.42
C ALA A 370 -14.95 -5.65 -16.18
N GLY A 371 -15.53 -5.08 -17.24
CA GLY A 371 -16.15 -3.76 -17.27
C GLY A 371 -15.23 -2.65 -17.77
N ASP A 372 -15.83 -1.54 -18.24
CA ASP A 372 -15.17 -0.38 -18.87
C ASP A 372 -15.16 0.86 -17.97
N ALA A 373 -15.21 0.70 -16.65
CA ALA A 373 -15.29 1.82 -15.72
C ALA A 373 -14.02 2.68 -15.63
N LEU A 374 -12.92 2.29 -16.28
CA LEU A 374 -11.61 2.95 -16.18
C LEU A 374 -11.28 3.73 -17.46
N GLU A 375 -10.96 5.01 -17.30
CA GLU A 375 -10.59 5.91 -18.40
C GLU A 375 -9.24 6.58 -18.12
N TRP A 376 -8.35 6.55 -19.11
CA TRP A 376 -7.14 7.37 -19.11
C TRP A 376 -7.37 8.67 -19.89
N ASP A 377 -7.17 9.79 -19.21
CA ASP A 377 -7.13 11.12 -19.78
C ASP A 377 -5.67 11.55 -19.94
N ILE A 378 -5.20 11.51 -21.18
CA ILE A 378 -3.84 11.86 -21.60
C ILE A 378 -3.76 13.27 -22.23
N SER A 379 -4.82 14.07 -22.11
CA SER A 379 -4.90 15.39 -22.75
C SER A 379 -3.80 16.35 -22.30
N GLN A 380 -3.34 16.22 -21.05
CA GLN A 380 -2.29 17.06 -20.44
C GLN A 380 -0.92 16.37 -20.41
N MET A 381 -0.74 15.27 -21.15
CA MET A 381 0.49 14.48 -21.10
C MET A 381 1.72 15.29 -21.55
N SER A 382 1.54 16.22 -22.49
CA SER A 382 2.60 17.13 -22.96
C SER A 382 3.09 18.11 -21.88
N VAL A 383 2.26 18.39 -20.88
CA VAL A 383 2.58 19.25 -19.73
C VAL A 383 2.96 18.40 -18.50
N GLY A 384 3.09 17.08 -18.67
CA GLY A 384 3.55 16.17 -17.62
C GLY A 384 2.46 15.69 -16.68
N GLU A 385 1.19 15.71 -17.08
CA GLU A 385 0.08 15.21 -16.26
C GLU A 385 -0.76 14.17 -17.03
N VAL A 386 -1.05 13.05 -16.40
CA VAL A 386 -2.03 12.06 -16.87
C VAL A 386 -3.03 11.76 -15.76
N LYS A 387 -4.29 11.53 -16.13
CA LYS A 387 -5.33 11.19 -15.14
C LYS A 387 -5.94 9.83 -15.43
N LEU A 388 -6.10 9.03 -14.38
CA LEU A 388 -6.87 7.80 -14.39
C LEU A 388 -8.19 8.07 -13.66
N LYS A 389 -9.30 7.97 -14.36
CA LYS A 389 -10.65 8.15 -13.81
C LYS A 389 -11.31 6.79 -13.63
N TYR A 390 -11.99 6.62 -12.51
CA TYR A 390 -12.90 5.52 -12.27
C TYR A 390 -14.33 6.08 -12.27
N HIS A 391 -15.09 5.77 -13.32
CA HIS A 391 -16.49 6.19 -13.48
C HIS A 391 -17.40 5.59 -12.40
N ALA A 392 -18.26 6.43 -11.81
CA ALA A 392 -19.14 6.04 -10.69
C ALA A 392 -20.34 5.19 -11.14
N ASP A 393 -20.78 5.40 -12.37
CA ASP A 393 -21.95 4.78 -13.00
C ASP A 393 -21.62 3.43 -13.66
N LYS A 394 -20.34 3.08 -13.76
CA LYS A 394 -19.90 1.87 -14.46
C LYS A 394 -19.37 0.79 -13.50
N PRO A 395 -19.80 -0.47 -13.64
CA PRO A 395 -19.32 -1.56 -12.81
C PRO A 395 -17.89 -1.97 -13.16
N LEU A 396 -17.17 -2.48 -12.17
CA LEU A 396 -15.83 -3.05 -12.35
C LEU A 396 -15.70 -4.30 -11.50
N ALA A 397 -15.24 -5.41 -12.10
CA ALA A 397 -15.04 -6.67 -11.40
C ALA A 397 -13.66 -7.27 -11.71
N LEU A 398 -13.07 -7.95 -10.72
CA LEU A 398 -11.83 -8.68 -10.91
C LEU A 398 -12.13 -10.10 -11.39
N ILE A 399 -11.65 -10.44 -12.59
CA ILE A 399 -11.74 -11.79 -13.16
C ILE A 399 -10.74 -12.71 -12.46
N GLU A 400 -9.47 -12.31 -12.45
CA GLU A 400 -8.35 -13.09 -11.92
C GLU A 400 -7.18 -12.18 -11.51
N GLY A 401 -6.34 -12.66 -10.59
CA GLY A 401 -5.11 -11.99 -10.19
C GLY A 401 -5.27 -11.12 -8.95
N LEU A 402 -4.41 -10.11 -8.83
CA LEU A 402 -4.43 -9.13 -7.73
C LEU A 402 -5.14 -7.86 -8.21
N GLY A 403 -5.97 -7.27 -7.34
CA GLY A 403 -6.62 -5.97 -7.61
C GLY A 403 -5.69 -4.76 -7.59
N SER A 404 -4.37 -4.99 -7.59
CA SER A 404 -3.32 -3.98 -7.43
C SER A 404 -2.45 -3.99 -8.68
N PHE A 405 -2.39 -2.85 -9.34
CA PHE A 405 -1.72 -2.64 -10.61
C PHE A 405 -0.63 -1.59 -10.46
N VAL A 406 0.43 -1.71 -11.25
CA VAL A 406 1.62 -0.88 -11.11
C VAL A 406 1.95 -0.16 -12.40
N TYR A 407 2.14 1.14 -12.30
CA TYR A 407 2.59 2.01 -13.38
C TYR A 407 4.02 2.44 -13.12
N HIS A 408 4.85 2.38 -14.17
CA HIS A 408 6.24 2.79 -14.09
C HIS A 408 6.45 4.05 -14.91
N TRP A 409 7.10 5.01 -14.27
CA TRP A 409 7.74 6.13 -14.95
C TRP A 409 9.25 5.97 -14.78
N THR A 410 9.98 6.03 -15.90
CA THR A 410 11.43 5.94 -15.92
C THR A 410 12.02 7.15 -16.62
N MET A 411 13.09 7.70 -16.05
CA MET A 411 13.86 8.82 -16.59
C MET A 411 15.34 8.46 -16.55
N THR A 412 15.96 8.37 -17.71
CA THR A 412 17.41 8.12 -17.86
C THR A 412 18.13 9.45 -18.05
N SER A 413 19.26 9.62 -17.35
CA SER A 413 20.12 10.79 -17.54
C SER A 413 21.26 10.44 -18.48
N THR A 414 21.44 11.20 -19.56
CA THR A 414 22.55 11.04 -20.50
C THR A 414 23.86 11.71 -20.05
N ASN A 415 23.84 12.50 -18.96
CA ASN A 415 25.01 13.23 -18.44
C ASN A 415 25.26 12.91 -16.96
N GLY A 416 26.51 12.59 -16.60
CA GLY A 416 26.95 12.01 -15.31
C GLY A 416 26.84 12.87 -14.03
N GLY A 417 25.81 13.72 -13.91
CA GLY A 417 25.54 14.54 -12.71
C GLY A 417 24.27 14.18 -11.92
N LEU A 418 23.43 13.27 -12.43
CA LEU A 418 22.24 12.72 -11.77
C LEU A 418 22.30 11.18 -11.80
N PRO A 419 21.52 10.45 -10.96
CA PRO A 419 21.43 9.00 -11.06
C PRO A 419 21.12 8.56 -12.50
N GLU A 420 21.84 7.53 -12.95
CA GLU A 420 21.83 6.99 -14.32
C GLU A 420 20.40 6.68 -14.83
N GLU A 421 19.51 6.29 -13.91
CA GLU A 421 18.08 6.07 -14.15
C GLU A 421 17.26 6.35 -12.87
N ILE A 422 16.22 7.19 -12.96
CA ILE A 422 15.19 7.33 -11.92
C ILE A 422 13.98 6.52 -12.32
N ARG A 423 13.53 5.62 -11.45
CA ARG A 423 12.32 4.83 -11.64
C ARG A 423 11.30 5.12 -10.55
N ALA A 424 10.20 5.75 -10.93
CA ALA A 424 9.06 5.97 -10.05
C ALA A 424 8.00 4.89 -10.29
N ILE A 425 7.53 4.30 -9.20
CA ILE A 425 6.54 3.22 -9.20
C ILE A 425 5.27 3.76 -8.55
N VAL A 426 4.17 3.78 -9.32
CA VAL A 426 2.85 4.18 -8.83
C VAL A 426 1.99 2.92 -8.71
N ASN A 427 1.58 2.58 -7.49
CA ASN A 427 0.72 1.43 -7.22
C ASN A 427 -0.74 1.89 -7.09
N VAL A 428 -1.61 1.34 -7.92
CA VAL A 428 -3.04 1.67 -7.96
C VAL A 428 -3.83 0.41 -7.66
N THR A 429 -4.72 0.49 -6.68
CA THR A 429 -5.64 -0.58 -6.34
C THR A 429 -7.05 -0.17 -6.69
N PHE A 430 -7.81 -1.04 -7.35
CA PHE A 430 -9.21 -0.76 -7.64
C PHE A 430 -10.11 -1.39 -6.59
N ALA A 431 -11.07 -0.60 -6.13
CA ALA A 431 -12.16 -1.07 -5.30
C ALA A 431 -13.28 -1.59 -6.21
N PHE A 432 -13.40 -2.92 -6.32
CA PHE A 432 -14.36 -3.53 -7.25
C PHE A 432 -15.79 -3.36 -6.76
N THR A 433 -16.76 -3.24 -7.66
CA THR A 433 -18.17 -3.10 -7.27
C THR A 433 -18.77 -4.42 -6.82
N HIS A 434 -18.27 -5.55 -7.32
CA HIS A 434 -18.76 -6.89 -7.00
C HIS A 434 -17.73 -7.98 -7.33
N ARG A 435 -18.07 -9.24 -7.02
CA ARG A 435 -17.28 -10.41 -7.38
C ARG A 435 -17.66 -10.86 -8.79
N TYR A 436 -16.69 -11.01 -9.70
CA TYR A 436 -16.93 -11.50 -11.06
C TYR A 436 -17.66 -12.86 -11.10
N ARG A 437 -17.30 -13.76 -10.19
CA ARG A 437 -17.92 -15.09 -10.06
C ARG A 437 -19.23 -15.12 -9.27
N ALA A 438 -19.79 -13.97 -8.92
CA ALA A 438 -21.13 -13.94 -8.36
C ALA A 438 -22.15 -14.23 -9.46
N PRO A 439 -23.24 -14.97 -9.17
CA PRO A 439 -24.38 -15.03 -10.09
C PRO A 439 -24.94 -13.63 -10.32
N GLY A 440 -25.04 -13.22 -11.58
CA GLY A 440 -25.55 -11.91 -11.96
C GLY A 440 -25.96 -11.85 -13.42
N CYS A 441 -26.61 -10.74 -13.80
CA CYS A 441 -27.02 -10.50 -15.18
C CYS A 441 -26.48 -9.17 -15.67
N ASP A 442 -25.84 -9.21 -16.82
CA ASP A 442 -25.47 -8.03 -17.58
C ASP A 442 -26.66 -7.59 -18.43
N ARG A 443 -27.07 -6.32 -18.32
CA ARG A 443 -28.08 -5.73 -19.20
C ARG A 443 -27.46 -5.12 -20.47
N GLU A 444 -26.16 -4.85 -20.43
CA GLU A 444 -25.42 -4.18 -21.50
C GLU A 444 -24.47 -5.16 -22.20
N SER A 445 -23.81 -4.70 -23.28
CA SER A 445 -22.93 -5.54 -24.11
C SER A 445 -21.67 -6.00 -23.38
N GLU A 446 -21.29 -5.37 -22.28
CA GLU A 446 -20.10 -5.71 -21.52
C GLU A 446 -20.44 -6.68 -20.40
N THR A 447 -19.80 -7.85 -20.43
CA THR A 447 -20.02 -8.89 -19.43
C THR A 447 -19.18 -8.63 -18.18
N VAL A 448 -19.82 -8.14 -17.11
CA VAL A 448 -19.16 -7.95 -15.81
C VAL A 448 -19.34 -9.13 -14.85
N PHE A 449 -20.19 -10.09 -15.22
CA PHE A 449 -20.31 -11.39 -14.55
C PHE A 449 -19.75 -12.53 -15.40
N ASP A 450 -19.41 -13.63 -14.73
CA ASP A 450 -19.02 -14.87 -15.41
C ASP A 450 -20.21 -15.48 -16.15
N SER A 451 -20.21 -15.35 -17.48
CA SER A 451 -21.29 -15.83 -18.34
C SER A 451 -21.63 -17.31 -18.18
N ASN A 452 -20.67 -18.17 -17.80
CA ASN A 452 -20.94 -19.58 -17.56
C ASN A 452 -21.70 -19.76 -16.26
N ILE A 453 -21.25 -19.12 -15.18
CA ILE A 453 -21.93 -19.15 -13.88
C ILE A 453 -23.34 -18.58 -14.02
N SER A 454 -23.49 -17.44 -14.69
CA SER A 454 -24.79 -16.80 -14.91
C SER A 454 -25.74 -17.67 -15.70
N LYS A 455 -25.28 -18.48 -16.68
CA LYS A 455 -26.15 -19.44 -17.39
C LYS A 455 -26.68 -20.57 -16.51
N TRP A 456 -25.91 -21.00 -15.52
CA TRP A 456 -26.32 -22.09 -14.62
C TRP A 456 -27.33 -21.63 -13.57
N TYR A 457 -27.22 -20.38 -13.14
CA TYR A 457 -28.04 -19.87 -12.05
C TYR A 457 -29.14 -18.95 -12.54
N CYS A 458 -28.92 -18.11 -13.53
CA CYS A 458 -29.92 -17.16 -13.99
C CYS A 458 -30.77 -17.73 -15.13
N SER A 459 -32.07 -17.45 -15.09
CA SER A 459 -33.03 -17.86 -16.10
C SER A 459 -33.80 -16.66 -16.64
N THR A 460 -34.09 -16.67 -17.93
CA THR A 460 -34.95 -15.65 -18.55
C THR A 460 -36.40 -16.12 -18.47
N LYS A 461 -37.24 -15.38 -17.75
CA LYS A 461 -38.69 -15.59 -17.70
C LYS A 461 -39.40 -14.54 -18.52
N ARG A 462 -40.18 -14.99 -19.50
CA ARG A 462 -41.05 -14.12 -20.29
C ARG A 462 -42.29 -13.76 -19.48
N MET A 463 -42.47 -12.47 -19.18
CA MET A 463 -43.63 -12.01 -18.43
C MET A 463 -44.79 -11.67 -19.38
N GLY A 464 -45.97 -12.23 -19.12
CA GLY A 464 -47.18 -12.08 -19.97
C GLY A 464 -47.81 -10.69 -19.97
N ASN A 465 -47.31 -9.75 -19.16
CA ASN A 465 -47.95 -8.46 -18.90
C ASN A 465 -47.41 -7.34 -19.80
N GLY A 466 -46.80 -7.67 -20.95
CA GLY A 466 -46.15 -6.69 -21.84
C GLY A 466 -44.79 -6.15 -21.35
N ILE A 467 -44.31 -6.62 -20.19
CA ILE A 467 -43.01 -6.25 -19.60
C ILE A 467 -41.82 -6.84 -20.39
N GLY A 468 -42.07 -7.90 -21.17
CA GLY A 468 -41.04 -8.61 -21.93
C GLY A 468 -40.31 -9.65 -21.09
N ASP A 469 -39.07 -9.94 -21.47
CA ASP A 469 -38.22 -10.93 -20.82
C ASP A 469 -37.59 -10.34 -19.54
N VAL A 470 -37.76 -11.04 -18.42
CA VAL A 470 -37.17 -10.70 -17.12
C VAL A 470 -36.14 -11.74 -16.76
N TYR A 471 -34.94 -11.29 -16.42
CA TYR A 471 -33.88 -12.16 -15.93
C TYR A 471 -34.03 -12.38 -14.43
N GLU A 472 -34.11 -13.64 -14.02
CA GLU A 472 -34.20 -14.07 -12.62
C GLU A 472 -32.97 -14.90 -12.28
N CYS A 473 -32.13 -14.37 -11.38
CA CYS A 473 -31.07 -15.13 -10.72
C CYS A 473 -31.56 -15.56 -9.34
N PRO A 474 -31.81 -16.86 -9.07
CA PRO A 474 -32.03 -17.37 -7.74
C PRO A 474 -30.80 -17.06 -6.90
N LEU A 475 -31.00 -16.35 -5.79
CA LEU A 475 -29.97 -16.21 -4.76
C LEU A 475 -29.70 -17.59 -4.16
N LEU A 476 -28.58 -18.21 -4.52
CA LEU A 476 -28.04 -19.29 -3.71
C LEU A 476 -27.47 -18.68 -2.43
N ILE A 477 -28.29 -18.66 -1.38
CA ILE A 477 -27.81 -18.56 0.00
C ILE A 477 -27.07 -19.87 0.29
N THR A 478 -25.83 -19.98 -0.18
CA THR A 478 -24.92 -21.00 0.35
C THR A 478 -24.46 -20.50 1.71
N GLY A 479 -25.02 -21.08 2.75
CA GLY A 479 -24.73 -20.74 4.14
C GLY A 479 -23.25 -20.89 4.46
N ARG A 480 -22.55 -19.76 4.49
CA ARG A 480 -21.50 -19.41 5.48
C ARG A 480 -21.15 -17.93 5.32
N GLY A 481 -21.68 -17.13 6.24
CA GLY A 481 -21.31 -15.72 6.43
C GLY A 481 -22.39 -14.73 6.01
N ALA A 482 -23.44 -14.58 6.81
CA ALA A 482 -24.31 -13.42 6.73
C ALA A 482 -23.51 -12.15 7.09
N VAL A 483 -23.57 -11.11 6.25
CA VAL A 483 -24.14 -9.81 6.64
C VAL A 483 -24.79 -9.17 5.41
N SER A 484 -26.03 -8.77 5.63
CA SER A 484 -26.93 -8.00 4.79
C SER A 484 -26.32 -6.68 4.29
N SER A 485 -26.42 -6.42 2.99
CA SER A 485 -26.63 -5.07 2.47
C SER A 485 -27.87 -5.14 1.58
N GLU A 486 -28.98 -4.59 2.08
CA GLU A 486 -30.20 -4.38 1.31
C GLU A 486 -29.87 -3.60 0.03
N LEU A 487 -30.01 -4.28 -1.11
CA LEU A 487 -30.13 -3.66 -2.42
C LEU A 487 -31.49 -2.95 -2.47
N ARG A 488 -31.51 -1.69 -2.03
CA ARG A 488 -32.67 -0.80 -2.22
C ARG A 488 -32.60 -0.25 -3.64
N ILE A 489 -33.31 -0.89 -4.57
CA ILE A 489 -33.56 -0.34 -5.90
C ILE A 489 -34.62 0.75 -5.73
N ASP A 490 -34.19 2.01 -5.68
CA ASP A 490 -35.13 3.13 -5.73
C ASP A 490 -35.70 3.27 -7.14
N ARG A 491 -37.04 3.24 -7.20
CA ARG A 491 -37.86 3.49 -8.39
C ARG A 491 -37.55 4.87 -8.97
N ILE A 492 -36.99 4.92 -10.18
CA ILE A 492 -37.14 6.10 -11.03
C ILE A 492 -38.54 6.03 -11.65
N ARG A 493 -39.46 6.84 -11.11
CA ARG A 493 -40.72 7.21 -11.79
C ARG A 493 -40.36 8.24 -12.85
N SER A 494 -40.68 7.98 -14.12
CA SER A 494 -40.83 9.08 -15.09
C SER A 494 -42.17 9.77 -14.82
N LEU A 495 -42.13 11.09 -14.74
CA LEU A 495 -43.30 11.95 -14.78
C LEU A 495 -43.29 12.68 -16.11
N GLN A 496 -44.44 12.54 -16.79
CA GLN A 496 -44.95 13.15 -18.03
C GLN A 496 -44.26 12.76 -19.34
#